data_AF-A0A1E7LGB5-F1
#
_entry.id   AF-A0A1E7LGB5-F1
#
_cell.length_a   1.000
_cell.length_b   1.000
_cell.length_c   1.000
_cell.angle_alpha   90.00
_cell.angle_beta   90.00
_cell.angle_gamma   90.00
#
_symmetry.space_group_name_H-M   'P 1'
#
loop_
_entity.id
_entity.type
_entity.pdbx_description
1 polymer ?
#
loop_
_entity_poly.entity_id
_entity_poly.type
_entity_poly.pdbx_seq_one_letter_code
_entity_poly.pdbx_strand_id
1 'polypeptide(L)'
;MEHVPPPAEELALLDRELAQLDARRAQLLTRRAWLVAALQPKAPDAPRWSTPPLGHGWAPAQPWGAVPKAAKPSAPRSAQNVLLTLGGLLLTVAAVAFTLVSWGSMGIGGRAAVLALVTVAALAAPALLLRRKLAATAEALAALALVLTLLDAYAIHAVATPDADGLTFTAIASAVLAALWAAYGLALGKLHLPLPAAVFFVQWPLLLGAWAAGAPALVVGWALLATAVLDGAIALWGKGLGVRVTAGIGLVVMGSAALLTGLGESLTADGPLGAVLPGLLLLTAAVAALAGAWRAPSGYAQLGGAVAGLAAVAAVGGVVRAAVPGAWHVPVYLLCGLALLSVVRARLPRTAGRGVLLASGAVVAGALVWALPGVAAVLLGPVQLVAEVWAGAPDGFRGALGEA
;
A
#
# COMPACT_ATOMS: atom_id res chain seq x y z
N MET A 1 57.03 -28.32 -2.11
CA MET A 1 55.81 -28.58 -2.89
C MET A 1 54.75 -29.00 -1.88
N GLU A 2 53.89 -28.06 -1.49
CA GLU A 2 52.81 -28.33 -0.53
C GLU A 2 51.86 -29.37 -1.13
N HIS A 3 51.59 -30.41 -0.35
CA HIS A 3 50.73 -31.51 -0.74
C HIS A 3 49.29 -30.99 -0.73
N VAL A 4 48.82 -30.50 -1.87
CA VAL A 4 47.42 -30.10 -2.04
C VAL A 4 46.57 -31.36 -1.85
N PRO A 5 45.71 -31.42 -0.81
CA PRO A 5 44.88 -32.59 -0.58
C PRO A 5 43.93 -32.79 -1.76
N PRO A 6 43.50 -34.03 -2.03
CA PRO A 6 42.51 -34.28 -3.07
C PRO A 6 41.23 -33.45 -2.80
N PRO A 7 40.55 -32.96 -3.84
CA PRO A 7 39.47 -31.96 -3.72
C PRO A 7 38.30 -32.40 -2.84
N ALA A 8 38.09 -33.72 -2.67
CA ALA A 8 37.07 -34.25 -1.77
C ALA A 8 37.43 -34.04 -0.28
N GLU A 9 38.71 -34.09 0.09
CA GLU A 9 39.17 -33.84 1.45
C GLU A 9 39.13 -32.35 1.78
N GLU A 10 39.45 -31.48 0.80
CA GLU A 10 39.36 -30.03 0.94
C GLU A 10 37.91 -29.58 1.13
N LEU A 11 36.97 -30.12 0.35
CA LEU A 11 35.53 -29.86 0.54
C LEU A 11 35.03 -30.33 1.92
N ALA A 12 35.45 -31.52 2.37
CA ALA A 12 35.08 -32.02 3.69
C ALA A 12 35.65 -31.15 4.83
N LEU A 13 36.80 -30.50 4.61
CA LEU A 13 37.41 -29.58 5.57
C LEU A 13 36.66 -28.24 5.59
N LEU A 14 36.32 -27.70 4.42
CA LEU A 14 35.50 -26.48 4.28
C LEU A 14 34.09 -26.66 4.88
N ASP A 15 33.44 -27.80 4.67
CA ASP A 15 32.12 -28.07 5.25
C ASP A 15 32.17 -28.11 6.78
N ARG A 16 33.26 -28.62 7.36
CA ARG A 16 33.48 -28.61 8.81
C ARG A 16 33.71 -27.19 9.32
N GLU A 17 34.47 -26.37 8.60
CA GLU A 17 34.68 -24.96 8.95
C GLU A 17 33.38 -24.15 8.89
N LEU A 18 32.57 -24.34 7.84
CA LEU A 18 31.26 -23.71 7.72
C LEU A 18 30.33 -24.12 8.86
N ALA A 19 30.29 -25.41 9.20
CA ALA A 19 29.50 -25.90 10.33
C ALA A 19 29.95 -25.28 11.68
N GLN A 20 31.25 -25.09 11.88
CA GLN A 20 31.79 -24.42 13.07
C GLN A 20 31.43 -22.93 13.11
N LEU A 21 31.49 -22.23 11.97
CA LEU A 21 31.10 -20.82 11.88
C LEU A 21 29.61 -20.62 12.17
N ASP A 22 28.75 -21.49 11.66
CA ASP A 22 27.31 -21.43 11.94
C ASP A 22 27.00 -21.69 13.42
N ALA A 23 27.69 -22.65 14.03
CA ALA A 23 27.58 -22.88 15.48
C ALA A 23 28.01 -21.64 16.28
N ARG A 24 29.10 -20.98 15.87
CA ARG A 24 29.56 -19.74 16.53
C ARG A 24 28.59 -18.59 16.34
N ARG A 25 28.01 -18.44 15.14
CA ARG A 25 26.98 -17.44 14.84
C ARG A 25 25.75 -17.63 15.71
N ALA A 26 25.26 -18.87 15.85
CA ALA A 26 24.13 -19.19 16.72
C ALA A 26 24.41 -18.85 18.19
N GLN A 27 25.62 -19.14 18.67
CA GLN A 27 26.05 -18.78 20.02
C GLN A 27 26.05 -17.26 20.25
N LEU A 28 26.59 -16.49 19.30
CA LEU A 28 26.63 -15.02 19.39
C LEU A 28 25.22 -14.40 19.36
N LEU A 29 24.32 -14.91 18.53
CA LEU A 29 22.93 -14.45 18.48
C LEU A 29 22.19 -14.74 19.79
N THR A 30 22.43 -15.90 20.39
CA THR A 30 21.86 -16.27 21.70
C THR A 30 22.35 -15.31 22.79
N ARG A 31 23.66 -15.01 22.79
CA ARG A 31 24.25 -14.07 23.75
C ARG A 31 23.75 -12.64 23.54
N ARG A 32 23.58 -12.20 22.29
CA ARG A 32 22.98 -10.91 21.96
C ARG A 32 21.54 -10.83 22.47
N ALA A 33 20.72 -11.85 22.22
CA ALA A 33 19.35 -11.89 22.70
C ALA A 33 19.27 -11.79 24.23
N TRP A 34 20.18 -12.51 24.92
CA TRP A 34 20.30 -12.42 26.37
C TRP A 34 20.72 -11.02 26.84
N LEU A 35 21.72 -10.41 26.21
CA LEU A 35 22.17 -9.05 26.54
C LEU A 35 21.06 -8.01 26.32
N VAL A 36 20.29 -8.14 25.25
CA VAL A 36 19.13 -7.27 24.98
C VAL A 36 18.06 -7.43 26.06
N ALA A 37 17.78 -8.66 26.49
CA ALA A 37 16.83 -8.93 27.57
C ALA A 37 17.33 -8.40 28.94
N ALA A 38 18.63 -8.50 29.19
CA ALA A 38 19.25 -8.02 30.43
C ALA A 38 19.33 -6.48 30.50
N LEU A 39 19.52 -5.81 29.35
CA LEU A 39 19.54 -4.35 29.24
C LEU A 39 18.13 -3.73 29.14
N GLN A 40 17.09 -4.54 28.92
CA GLN A 40 15.71 -4.07 28.97
C GLN A 40 15.37 -3.66 30.41
N PRO A 41 14.99 -2.38 30.66
CA PRO A 41 14.63 -1.94 32.00
C PRO A 41 13.48 -2.79 32.54
N LYS A 42 13.69 -3.47 33.66
CA LYS A 42 12.61 -4.09 34.43
C LYS A 42 11.74 -2.94 34.92
N ALA A 43 10.53 -2.80 34.37
CA ALA A 43 9.56 -1.84 34.88
C ALA A 43 9.40 -2.09 36.39
N PRO A 44 9.50 -1.04 37.25
CA PRO A 44 9.36 -1.23 38.68
C PRO A 44 7.98 -1.83 38.96
N ASP A 45 7.95 -2.87 39.79
CA ASP A 45 6.73 -3.41 40.37
C ASP A 45 6.05 -2.27 41.13
N ALA A 46 5.06 -1.63 40.50
CA ALA A 46 4.26 -0.61 41.16
C ALA A 46 3.59 -1.26 42.38
N PRO A 47 3.65 -0.62 43.57
CA PRO A 47 3.02 -1.17 44.76
C PRO A 47 1.53 -1.37 44.49
N ARG A 48 1.04 -2.59 44.73
CA ARG A 48 -0.38 -2.92 44.71
C ARG A 48 -1.05 -2.18 45.87
N TRP A 49 -1.48 -0.94 45.62
CA TRP A 49 -2.43 -0.28 46.49
C TRP A 49 -3.77 -0.99 46.34
N SER A 50 -4.19 -1.65 47.42
CA SER A 50 -5.52 -2.21 47.61
C SER A 50 -6.58 -1.13 47.38
N THR A 51 -7.39 -1.28 46.33
CA THR A 51 -8.60 -0.48 46.13
C THR A 51 -9.83 -1.22 46.70
N PRO A 52 -10.71 -0.55 47.45
CA PRO A 52 -11.93 -1.13 47.98
C PRO A 52 -13.00 -1.32 46.88
N PRO A 53 -14.01 -2.19 47.09
CA PRO A 53 -14.91 -2.62 46.03
C PRO A 53 -16.09 -1.65 45.88
N LEU A 54 -16.13 -0.85 44.81
CA LEU A 54 -17.32 -0.07 44.45
C LEU A 54 -17.47 0.07 42.92
N GLY A 55 -18.60 -0.46 42.41
CA GLY A 55 -19.46 0.21 41.43
C GLY A 55 -19.03 0.28 39.97
N HIS A 56 -19.71 -0.49 39.13
CA HIS A 56 -20.07 -0.25 37.71
C HIS A 56 -19.26 0.77 36.89
N GLY A 57 -18.57 0.27 35.86
CA GLY A 57 -18.28 1.04 34.64
C GLY A 57 -16.82 1.03 34.21
N TRP A 58 -16.61 0.43 33.03
CA TRP A 58 -15.53 0.75 32.10
C TRP A 58 -14.09 0.35 32.49
N ALA A 59 -13.69 -0.84 32.03
CA ALA A 59 -12.28 -1.23 31.95
C ALA A 59 -11.65 -0.71 30.64
N PRO A 60 -10.57 0.10 30.69
CA PRO A 60 -9.76 0.33 29.50
C PRO A 60 -8.86 -0.88 29.26
N ALA A 61 -9.12 -1.59 28.15
CA ALA A 61 -8.26 -2.62 27.62
C ALA A 61 -6.89 -2.02 27.24
N GLN A 62 -5.83 -2.47 27.90
CA GLN A 62 -4.47 -2.30 27.42
C GLN A 62 -4.22 -3.29 26.27
N PRO A 63 -3.85 -2.85 25.06
CA PRO A 63 -3.20 -3.71 24.08
C PRO A 63 -1.68 -3.64 24.30
N TRP A 64 -0.97 -4.71 23.94
CA TRP A 64 0.51 -4.84 23.95
C TRP A 64 1.12 -5.35 25.27
N GLY A 65 1.00 -6.66 25.47
CA GLY A 65 1.74 -7.38 26.50
C GLY A 65 1.54 -8.89 26.43
N ALA A 66 1.34 -9.47 25.25
CA ALA A 66 1.38 -10.92 25.09
C ALA A 66 2.86 -11.35 25.12
N VAL A 67 3.30 -11.84 26.28
CA VAL A 67 4.57 -12.53 26.44
C VAL A 67 4.65 -13.64 25.39
N PRO A 68 5.64 -13.66 24.47
CA PRO A 68 5.86 -14.83 23.65
C PRO A 68 6.29 -15.95 24.60
N LYS A 69 5.42 -16.95 24.79
CA LYS A 69 5.80 -18.19 25.46
C LYS A 69 6.99 -18.74 24.69
N ALA A 70 8.17 -18.79 25.35
CA ALA A 70 9.44 -19.17 24.76
C ALA A 70 9.29 -20.31 23.75
N ALA A 71 9.54 -20.00 22.47
CA ALA A 71 9.52 -20.98 21.41
C ALA A 71 10.66 -21.97 21.67
N LYS A 72 10.31 -23.23 21.98
CA LYS A 72 11.26 -24.34 21.97
C LYS A 72 11.92 -24.39 20.57
N PRO A 73 13.24 -24.67 20.46
CA PRO A 73 13.88 -24.81 19.17
C PRO A 73 13.27 -26.02 18.45
N SER A 74 12.44 -25.77 17.45
CA SER A 74 11.73 -26.79 16.68
C SER A 74 12.38 -26.93 15.31
N ALA A 75 13.55 -27.57 15.27
CA ALA A 75 14.36 -27.75 14.06
C ALA A 75 13.89 -28.77 12.99
N PRO A 76 12.77 -29.54 13.10
CA PRO A 76 12.35 -30.40 11.97
C PRO A 76 11.26 -29.78 11.06
N ARG A 77 10.58 -28.69 11.46
CA ARG A 77 9.47 -28.11 10.69
C ARG A 77 9.92 -27.29 9.47
N SER A 78 11.14 -26.75 9.52
CA SER A 78 11.69 -25.94 8.42
C SER A 78 11.96 -26.81 7.18
N ALA A 79 12.64 -27.95 7.33
CA ALA A 79 12.91 -28.87 6.22
C ALA A 79 11.62 -29.44 5.61
N GLN A 80 10.63 -29.79 6.44
CA GLN A 80 9.32 -30.23 5.96
C GLN A 80 8.58 -29.12 5.20
N ASN A 81 8.57 -27.89 5.71
CA ASN A 81 7.98 -26.75 5.01
C ASN A 81 8.72 -26.45 3.71
N VAL A 82 10.05 -26.54 3.69
CA VAL A 82 10.86 -26.38 2.47
C VAL A 82 10.48 -27.45 1.46
N LEU A 83 10.49 -28.74 1.82
CA LEU A 83 10.10 -29.84 0.94
C LEU A 83 8.65 -29.71 0.44
N LEU A 84 7.74 -29.21 1.26
CA LEU A 84 6.34 -29.02 0.89
C LEU A 84 6.16 -27.80 -0.03
N THR A 85 6.91 -26.71 0.19
CA THR A 85 6.96 -25.57 -0.73
C THR A 85 7.64 -25.93 -2.05
N LEU A 86 8.69 -26.75 -2.02
CA LEU A 86 9.43 -27.17 -3.19
C LEU A 86 8.63 -28.19 -3.99
N GLY A 87 7.92 -29.10 -3.32
CA GLY A 87 6.94 -29.99 -3.95
C GLY A 87 5.75 -29.24 -4.56
N GLY A 88 5.21 -28.23 -3.87
CA GLY A 88 4.18 -27.34 -4.41
C GLY A 88 4.69 -26.52 -5.60
N LEU A 89 5.91 -26.00 -5.54
CA LEU A 89 6.57 -25.29 -6.62
C LEU A 89 6.80 -26.20 -7.83
N LEU A 90 7.32 -27.41 -7.61
CA LEU A 90 7.51 -28.41 -8.66
C LEU A 90 6.19 -28.82 -9.30
N LEU A 91 5.12 -29.00 -8.52
CA LEU A 91 3.79 -29.31 -9.05
C LEU A 91 3.22 -28.13 -9.85
N THR A 92 3.48 -26.89 -9.41
CA THR A 92 3.10 -25.66 -10.14
C THR A 92 3.85 -25.57 -11.46
N VAL A 93 5.17 -25.79 -11.45
CA VAL A 93 6.01 -25.83 -12.65
C VAL A 93 5.58 -26.96 -13.58
N ALA A 94 5.25 -28.13 -13.04
CA ALA A 94 4.75 -29.26 -13.83
C ALA A 94 3.38 -28.96 -14.46
N ALA A 95 2.47 -28.30 -13.74
CA ALA A 95 1.20 -27.85 -14.30
C ALA A 95 1.43 -26.82 -15.42
N VAL A 96 2.29 -25.82 -15.20
CA VAL A 96 2.66 -24.83 -16.22
C VAL A 96 3.29 -25.50 -17.45
N ALA A 97 4.26 -26.40 -17.26
CA ALA A 97 4.89 -27.15 -18.34
C ALA A 97 3.87 -28.02 -19.09
N PHE A 98 2.95 -28.69 -18.38
CA PHE A 98 1.87 -29.45 -19.02
C PHE A 98 0.97 -28.57 -19.88
N THR A 99 0.63 -27.35 -19.40
CA THR A 99 -0.15 -26.39 -20.20
C THR A 99 0.60 -25.88 -21.43
N LEU A 100 1.91 -25.67 -21.31
CA LEU A 100 2.73 -25.07 -22.37
C LEU A 100 3.34 -26.07 -23.35
N VAL A 101 3.51 -27.36 -23.00
CA VAL A 101 4.34 -28.31 -23.76
C VAL A 101 3.56 -29.51 -24.31
N SER A 102 2.37 -29.84 -23.80
CA SER A 102 1.64 -31.03 -24.26
C SER A 102 0.87 -30.80 -25.57
N TRP A 103 1.57 -30.59 -26.69
CA TRP A 103 0.95 -30.18 -27.97
C TRP A 103 0.46 -31.31 -28.89
N GLY A 104 0.88 -32.56 -28.67
CA GLY A 104 0.80 -33.60 -29.71
C GLY A 104 -0.51 -34.40 -29.85
N SER A 105 -1.33 -34.58 -28.80
CA SER A 105 -2.47 -35.53 -28.88
C SER A 105 -3.77 -35.11 -28.17
N MET A 106 -3.75 -34.13 -27.28
CA MET A 106 -4.96 -33.55 -26.70
C MET A 106 -5.27 -32.21 -27.36
N GLY A 107 -6.43 -32.10 -28.01
CA GLY A 107 -6.96 -30.82 -28.47
C GLY A 107 -7.06 -29.81 -27.32
N ILE A 108 -7.07 -28.52 -27.67
CA ILE A 108 -6.99 -27.40 -26.73
C ILE A 108 -8.09 -27.48 -25.64
N GLY A 109 -9.31 -27.92 -26.00
CA GLY A 109 -10.41 -28.14 -25.04
C GLY A 109 -10.18 -29.29 -24.05
N GLY A 110 -9.48 -30.36 -24.45
CA GLY A 110 -9.14 -31.47 -23.54
C GLY A 110 -8.15 -31.04 -22.44
N ARG A 111 -7.22 -30.15 -22.77
CA ARG A 111 -6.26 -29.59 -21.80
C ARG A 111 -6.96 -28.68 -20.79
N ALA A 112 -7.90 -27.85 -21.26
CA ALA A 112 -8.72 -27.01 -20.38
C ALA A 112 -9.58 -27.84 -19.42
N ALA A 113 -10.16 -28.95 -19.88
CA ALA A 113 -10.94 -29.85 -19.02
C ALA A 113 -10.08 -30.53 -17.94
N VAL A 114 -8.86 -30.97 -18.28
CA VAL A 114 -7.92 -31.55 -17.31
C VAL A 114 -7.48 -30.51 -16.27
N LEU A 115 -7.16 -29.29 -16.70
CA LEU A 115 -6.82 -28.20 -15.77
C LEU A 115 -7.98 -27.88 -14.83
N ALA A 116 -9.20 -27.71 -15.35
CA ALA A 116 -10.37 -27.46 -14.53
C ALA A 116 -10.61 -28.56 -13.49
N LEU A 117 -10.44 -29.84 -13.87
CA LEU A 117 -10.55 -30.97 -12.94
C LEU A 117 -9.48 -30.91 -11.84
N VAL A 118 -8.23 -30.60 -12.22
CA VAL A 118 -7.12 -30.42 -11.27
C VAL A 118 -7.37 -29.24 -10.34
N THR A 119 -7.90 -28.13 -10.83
CA THR A 119 -8.26 -26.95 -10.01
C THR A 119 -9.36 -27.29 -9.02
N VAL A 120 -10.41 -27.99 -9.44
CA VAL A 120 -11.48 -28.45 -8.55
C VAL A 120 -10.94 -29.37 -7.46
N ALA A 121 -10.07 -30.31 -7.81
CA ALA A 121 -9.40 -31.19 -6.84
C ALA A 121 -8.52 -30.39 -5.86
N ALA A 122 -7.76 -29.41 -6.36
CA ALA A 122 -6.91 -28.53 -5.56
C ALA A 122 -7.71 -27.61 -4.62
N LEU A 123 -8.90 -27.16 -5.02
CA LEU A 123 -9.81 -26.37 -4.17
C LEU A 123 -10.55 -27.24 -3.13
N ALA A 124 -10.86 -28.50 -3.45
CA ALA A 124 -11.54 -29.42 -2.54
C ALA A 124 -10.61 -30.01 -1.46
N ALA A 125 -9.34 -30.26 -1.79
CA ALA A 125 -8.38 -30.88 -0.88
C ALA A 125 -8.16 -30.11 0.46
N PRO A 126 -8.02 -28.77 0.47
CA PRO A 126 -7.91 -27.99 1.71
C PRO A 126 -9.11 -28.17 2.65
N ALA A 127 -10.33 -28.29 2.13
CA ALA A 127 -11.52 -28.51 2.95
C ALA A 127 -11.47 -29.85 3.69
N LEU A 128 -10.97 -30.90 3.03
CA LEU A 128 -10.80 -32.23 3.63
C LEU A 128 -9.61 -32.27 4.62
N LEU A 129 -8.52 -31.58 4.31
CA LEU A 129 -7.31 -31.52 5.15
C LEU A 129 -7.54 -30.67 6.43
N LEU A 130 -8.36 -29.64 6.36
CA LEU A 130 -8.80 -28.89 7.55
C LEU A 130 -9.59 -29.75 8.52
N ARG A 131 -10.37 -30.72 8.03
CA ARG A 131 -11.05 -31.71 8.90
C ARG A 131 -10.05 -32.61 9.62
N ARG A 132 -8.86 -32.82 9.05
CA ARG A 132 -7.77 -33.62 9.61
C ARG A 132 -6.72 -32.80 10.40
N LYS A 133 -6.97 -31.51 10.65
CA LYS A 133 -6.08 -30.58 11.37
C LYS A 133 -4.71 -30.31 10.72
N LEU A 134 -4.59 -30.48 9.39
CA LEU A 134 -3.35 -30.23 8.62
C LEU A 134 -3.35 -28.83 7.96
N ALA A 135 -3.25 -27.78 8.77
CA ALA A 135 -3.38 -26.39 8.29
C ALA A 135 -2.28 -25.95 7.32
N ALA A 136 -1.01 -26.34 7.55
CA ALA A 136 0.11 -25.92 6.70
C ALA A 136 0.01 -26.47 5.27
N THR A 137 -0.42 -27.73 5.11
CA THR A 137 -0.63 -28.35 3.80
C THR A 137 -1.85 -27.76 3.09
N ALA A 138 -2.92 -27.44 3.85
CA ALA A 138 -4.09 -26.77 3.30
C ALA A 138 -3.76 -25.36 2.76
N GLU A 139 -2.88 -24.61 3.43
CA GLU A 139 -2.37 -23.32 2.94
C GLU A 139 -1.57 -23.48 1.64
N ALA A 140 -0.64 -24.45 1.58
CA ALA A 140 0.14 -24.71 0.37
C ALA A 140 -0.74 -25.09 -0.83
N LEU A 141 -1.76 -25.92 -0.60
CA LEU A 141 -2.72 -26.28 -1.65
C LEU A 141 -3.64 -25.13 -2.04
N ALA A 142 -4.00 -24.24 -1.11
CA ALA A 142 -4.72 -23.02 -1.46
C ALA A 142 -3.86 -22.07 -2.30
N ALA A 143 -2.56 -21.97 -2.01
CA ALA A 143 -1.63 -21.21 -2.85
C ALA A 143 -1.50 -21.80 -4.25
N LEU A 144 -1.42 -23.13 -4.36
CA LEU A 144 -1.45 -23.82 -5.65
C LEU A 144 -2.76 -23.57 -6.39
N ALA A 145 -3.90 -23.72 -5.71
CA ALA A 145 -5.22 -23.50 -6.29
C ALA A 145 -5.39 -22.06 -6.80
N LEU A 146 -4.82 -21.08 -6.10
CA LEU A 146 -4.75 -19.69 -6.56
C LEU A 146 -4.05 -19.57 -7.91
N VAL A 147 -2.86 -20.16 -8.05
CA VAL A 147 -2.13 -20.15 -9.34
C VAL A 147 -2.93 -20.84 -10.43
N LEU A 148 -3.55 -21.99 -10.12
CA LEU A 148 -4.37 -22.71 -11.09
C LEU A 148 -5.59 -21.90 -11.54
N THR A 149 -6.26 -21.17 -10.64
CA THR A 149 -7.39 -20.32 -11.03
C THR A 149 -7.00 -19.18 -11.98
N LEU A 150 -5.75 -18.68 -11.90
CA LEU A 150 -5.24 -17.70 -12.86
C LEU A 150 -4.95 -18.35 -14.21
N LEU A 151 -4.38 -19.56 -14.18
CA LEU A 151 -4.10 -20.33 -15.39
C LEU A 151 -5.40 -20.73 -16.12
N ASP A 152 -6.45 -21.07 -15.36
CA ASP A 152 -7.78 -21.34 -15.90
C ASP A 152 -8.37 -20.08 -16.57
N ALA A 153 -8.25 -18.90 -15.94
CA ALA A 153 -8.70 -17.65 -16.54
C ALA A 153 -7.96 -17.34 -17.85
N TYR A 154 -6.64 -17.54 -17.88
CA TYR A 154 -5.84 -17.40 -19.10
C TYR A 154 -6.25 -18.41 -20.17
N ALA A 155 -6.46 -19.69 -19.80
CA ALA A 155 -6.90 -20.71 -20.73
C ALA A 155 -8.28 -20.39 -21.31
N ILE A 156 -9.21 -19.88 -20.50
CA ILE A 156 -10.53 -19.44 -21.00
C ILE A 156 -10.36 -18.28 -22.00
N HIS A 157 -9.50 -17.30 -21.70
CA HIS A 157 -9.23 -16.21 -22.63
C HIS A 157 -8.66 -16.72 -23.96
N ALA A 158 -7.58 -17.50 -23.90
CA ALA A 158 -6.85 -17.98 -25.06
C ALA A 158 -7.67 -18.93 -25.95
N VAL A 159 -8.64 -19.65 -25.39
CA VAL A 159 -9.33 -20.75 -26.07
C VAL A 159 -10.77 -20.41 -26.40
N ALA A 160 -11.53 -19.93 -25.40
CA ALA A 160 -12.96 -19.71 -25.56
C ALA A 160 -13.27 -18.30 -26.08
N THR A 161 -12.37 -17.34 -25.85
CA THR A 161 -12.60 -15.93 -26.17
C THR A 161 -11.34 -15.23 -26.72
N PRO A 162 -10.68 -15.79 -27.76
CA PRO A 162 -9.42 -15.25 -28.27
C PRO A 162 -9.54 -13.84 -28.84
N ASP A 163 -10.72 -13.49 -29.38
CA ASP A 163 -10.99 -12.17 -29.96
C ASP A 163 -11.54 -11.16 -28.94
N ALA A 164 -11.72 -11.56 -27.67
CA ALA A 164 -12.22 -10.65 -26.65
C ALA A 164 -11.15 -9.61 -26.28
N ASP A 165 -11.59 -8.38 -26.00
CA ASP A 165 -10.70 -7.36 -25.44
C ASP A 165 -10.10 -7.85 -24.11
N GLY A 166 -8.77 -7.86 -24.04
CA GLY A 166 -8.02 -8.37 -22.90
C GLY A 166 -8.27 -7.57 -21.62
N LEU A 167 -8.50 -6.26 -21.71
CA LEU A 167 -8.80 -5.43 -20.53
C LEU A 167 -10.19 -5.73 -19.97
N THR A 168 -11.21 -5.82 -20.84
CA THR A 168 -12.57 -6.20 -20.43
C THR A 168 -12.59 -7.60 -19.82
N PHE A 169 -11.91 -8.56 -20.45
CA PHE A 169 -11.83 -9.93 -19.94
C PHE A 169 -11.15 -9.97 -18.56
N THR A 170 -10.01 -9.30 -18.39
CA THR A 170 -9.27 -9.28 -17.11
C THR A 170 -10.02 -8.53 -16.01
N ALA A 171 -10.79 -7.49 -16.34
CA ALA A 171 -11.69 -6.82 -15.39
C ALA A 171 -12.76 -7.78 -14.86
N ILE A 172 -13.41 -8.54 -15.75
CA ILE A 172 -14.43 -9.52 -15.37
C ILE A 172 -13.80 -10.69 -14.60
N ALA A 173 -12.68 -11.23 -15.09
CA ALA A 173 -11.98 -12.34 -14.45
C ALA A 173 -11.51 -11.98 -13.04
N SER A 174 -10.95 -10.78 -12.82
CA SER A 174 -10.57 -10.31 -11.49
C SER A 174 -11.79 -10.16 -10.57
N ALA A 175 -12.94 -9.69 -11.07
CA ALA A 175 -14.17 -9.62 -10.27
C ALA A 175 -14.67 -11.02 -9.85
N VAL A 176 -14.65 -11.99 -10.79
CA VAL A 176 -15.03 -13.38 -10.52
C VAL A 176 -14.08 -14.04 -9.53
N LEU A 177 -12.76 -13.86 -9.71
CA LEU A 177 -11.75 -14.38 -8.79
C LEU A 177 -11.88 -13.75 -7.39
N ALA A 178 -12.13 -12.44 -7.29
CA ALA A 178 -12.38 -11.78 -6.02
C ALA A 178 -13.56 -12.41 -5.28
N ALA A 179 -14.69 -12.61 -5.98
CA ALA A 179 -15.89 -13.23 -5.41
C ALA A 179 -15.63 -14.69 -4.98
N LEU A 180 -14.96 -15.48 -5.82
CA LEU A 180 -14.64 -16.88 -5.56
C LEU A 180 -13.74 -17.01 -4.32
N TRP A 181 -12.65 -16.23 -4.26
CA TRP A 181 -11.70 -16.29 -3.14
C TRP A 181 -12.28 -15.71 -1.85
N ALA A 182 -13.16 -14.71 -1.94
CA ALA A 182 -13.91 -14.22 -0.79
C ALA A 182 -14.86 -15.30 -0.25
N ALA A 183 -15.66 -15.92 -1.11
CA ALA A 183 -16.57 -16.99 -0.73
C ALA A 183 -15.81 -18.19 -0.14
N TYR A 184 -14.70 -18.58 -0.76
CA TYR A 184 -13.85 -19.68 -0.29
C TYR A 184 -13.22 -19.39 1.07
N GLY A 185 -12.68 -18.18 1.26
CA GLY A 185 -12.10 -17.75 2.54
C GLY A 185 -13.13 -17.66 3.66
N LEU A 186 -14.34 -17.17 3.37
CA LEU A 186 -15.45 -17.10 4.32
C LEU A 186 -15.99 -18.50 4.68
N ALA A 187 -16.09 -19.41 3.70
CA ALA A 187 -16.58 -20.76 3.91
C ALA A 187 -15.64 -21.62 4.76
N LEU A 188 -14.32 -21.49 4.57
CA LEU A 188 -13.34 -22.29 5.30
C LEU A 188 -12.89 -21.65 6.61
N GLY A 189 -12.89 -20.32 6.72
CA GLY A 189 -12.68 -19.53 7.94
C GLY A 189 -11.33 -19.70 8.67
N LYS A 190 -10.52 -20.70 8.31
CA LYS A 190 -9.28 -21.10 8.97
C LYS A 190 -8.02 -20.87 8.13
N LEU A 191 -8.18 -20.55 6.84
CA LEU A 191 -7.06 -20.25 5.94
C LEU A 191 -6.78 -18.75 5.97
N HIS A 192 -5.49 -18.40 5.95
CA HIS A 192 -5.02 -17.02 6.00
C HIS A 192 -4.84 -16.41 4.61
N LEU A 193 -4.55 -17.23 3.59
CA LEU A 193 -4.33 -16.78 2.21
C LEU A 193 -5.57 -16.29 1.41
N PRO A 194 -6.77 -16.90 1.51
CA PRO A 194 -7.83 -16.65 0.53
C PRO A 194 -8.44 -15.25 0.63
N LEU A 195 -8.59 -14.72 1.84
CA LEU A 195 -9.17 -13.37 2.03
C LEU A 195 -8.23 -12.25 1.54
N PRO A 196 -6.92 -12.25 1.83
CA PRO A 196 -5.97 -11.33 1.21
C PRO A 196 -5.94 -11.42 -0.32
N ALA A 197 -6.03 -12.63 -0.89
CA ALA A 197 -6.10 -12.82 -2.34
C ALA A 197 -7.37 -12.20 -2.93
N ALA A 198 -8.52 -12.36 -2.27
CA ALA A 198 -9.77 -11.72 -2.68
C ALA A 198 -9.67 -10.18 -2.69
N VAL A 199 -9.05 -9.59 -1.65
CA VAL A 199 -8.77 -8.15 -1.60
C VAL A 199 -7.87 -7.72 -2.74
N PHE A 200 -6.84 -8.50 -3.07
CA PHE A 200 -5.98 -8.18 -4.21
C PHE A 200 -6.77 -8.15 -5.53
N PHE A 201 -7.63 -9.13 -5.78
CA PHE A 201 -8.40 -9.15 -7.04
C PHE A 201 -9.49 -8.09 -7.09
N VAL A 202 -10.12 -7.72 -5.97
CA VAL A 202 -11.20 -6.72 -5.97
C VAL A 202 -10.72 -5.30 -6.32
N GLN A 203 -9.40 -5.07 -6.31
CA GLN A 203 -8.82 -3.76 -6.62
C GLN A 203 -8.82 -3.41 -8.11
N TRP A 204 -8.88 -4.41 -8.99
CA TRP A 204 -8.67 -4.25 -10.43
C TRP A 204 -9.93 -4.03 -11.30
N PRO A 205 -11.13 -4.56 -10.99
CA PRO A 205 -12.27 -4.53 -11.89
C PRO A 205 -12.68 -3.13 -12.35
N LEU A 206 -12.74 -2.17 -11.44
CA LEU A 206 -13.15 -0.80 -11.77
C LEU A 206 -12.09 -0.07 -12.60
N LEU A 207 -10.81 -0.27 -12.28
CA LEU A 207 -9.70 0.35 -13.00
C LEU A 207 -9.58 -0.21 -14.43
N LEU A 208 -9.52 -1.54 -14.54
CA LEU A 208 -9.43 -2.22 -15.83
C LEU A 208 -10.68 -1.99 -16.68
N GLY A 209 -11.86 -1.97 -16.08
CA GLY A 209 -13.11 -1.66 -16.77
C GLY A 209 -13.16 -0.22 -17.29
N ALA A 210 -12.69 0.76 -16.51
CA ALA A 210 -12.59 2.14 -16.97
C ALA A 210 -11.60 2.30 -18.14
N TRP A 211 -10.47 1.60 -18.08
CA TRP A 211 -9.48 1.60 -19.16
C TRP A 211 -10.00 0.90 -20.43
N ALA A 212 -10.67 -0.24 -20.28
CA ALA A 212 -11.30 -0.94 -21.40
C ALA A 212 -12.34 -0.08 -22.14
N ALA A 213 -13.09 0.73 -21.39
CA ALA A 213 -14.05 1.67 -21.95
C ALA A 213 -13.42 2.93 -22.59
N GLY A 214 -12.09 3.08 -22.55
CA GLY A 214 -11.41 4.31 -22.99
C GLY A 214 -11.85 5.54 -22.19
N ALA A 215 -12.18 5.35 -20.91
CA ALA A 215 -12.79 6.39 -20.10
C ALA A 215 -11.84 7.58 -19.87
N PRO A 216 -12.36 8.82 -19.78
CA PRO A 216 -11.53 9.99 -19.49
C PRO A 216 -10.88 9.86 -18.10
N ALA A 217 -9.74 10.55 -17.91
CA ALA A 217 -8.95 10.48 -16.69
C ALA A 217 -9.76 10.75 -15.42
N LEU A 218 -10.74 11.67 -15.48
CA LEU A 218 -11.65 11.93 -14.36
C LEU A 218 -12.47 10.67 -13.94
N VAL A 219 -12.98 9.89 -14.90
CA VAL A 219 -13.73 8.66 -14.62
C VAL A 219 -12.81 7.60 -14.02
N VAL A 220 -11.57 7.50 -14.52
CA VAL A 220 -10.53 6.65 -13.92
C VAL A 220 -10.24 7.09 -12.48
N GLY A 221 -10.17 8.39 -12.21
CA GLY A 221 -10.01 8.93 -10.85
C GLY A 221 -11.15 8.51 -9.91
N TRP A 222 -12.40 8.54 -10.38
CA TRP A 222 -13.54 8.05 -9.59
C TRP A 222 -13.50 6.55 -9.35
N ALA A 223 -13.08 5.76 -10.34
CA ALA A 223 -12.88 4.32 -10.18
C ALA A 223 -11.80 4.03 -9.12
N LEU A 224 -10.66 4.72 -9.18
CA LEU A 224 -9.58 4.63 -8.18
C LEU A 224 -10.06 5.03 -6.79
N LEU A 225 -10.83 6.11 -6.68
CA LEU A 225 -11.39 6.56 -5.40
C LEU A 225 -12.39 5.55 -4.82
N ALA A 226 -13.27 4.99 -5.65
CA ALA A 226 -14.22 3.96 -5.22
C ALA A 226 -13.49 2.73 -4.69
N THR A 227 -12.44 2.27 -5.38
CA THR A 227 -11.57 1.17 -4.91
C THR A 227 -10.87 1.54 -3.60
N ALA A 228 -10.32 2.75 -3.49
CA ALA A 228 -9.66 3.21 -2.28
C ALA A 228 -10.63 3.27 -1.07
N VAL A 229 -11.87 3.72 -1.27
CA VAL A 229 -12.90 3.73 -0.21
C VAL A 229 -13.24 2.30 0.24
N LEU A 230 -13.37 1.38 -0.70
CA LEU A 230 -13.59 -0.04 -0.41
C LEU A 230 -12.42 -0.63 0.40
N ASP A 231 -11.19 -0.39 -0.04
CA ASP A 231 -9.97 -0.79 0.67
C ASP A 231 -9.90 -0.18 2.08
N GLY A 232 -10.27 1.09 2.24
CA GLY A 232 -10.36 1.75 3.55
C GLY A 232 -11.39 1.11 4.47
N ALA A 233 -12.57 0.75 3.94
CA ALA A 233 -13.60 0.02 4.68
C ALA A 233 -13.09 -1.36 5.12
N ILE A 234 -12.41 -2.10 4.24
CA ILE A 234 -11.81 -3.41 4.53
C ILE A 234 -10.66 -3.28 5.55
N ALA A 235 -9.83 -2.23 5.47
CA ALA A 235 -8.73 -2.02 6.43
C ALA A 235 -9.24 -1.69 7.84
N LEU A 236 -10.38 -0.99 7.95
CA LEU A 236 -11.01 -0.61 9.22
C LEU A 236 -11.81 -1.74 9.84
N TRP A 237 -12.55 -2.51 9.04
CA TRP A 237 -13.50 -3.51 9.53
C TRP A 237 -13.10 -4.97 9.27
N GLY A 238 -12.12 -5.19 8.41
CA GLY A 238 -11.63 -6.51 8.05
C GLY A 238 -11.00 -7.24 9.22
N LYS A 239 -11.22 -8.57 9.26
CA LYS A 239 -10.62 -9.47 10.25
C LYS A 239 -9.32 -10.03 9.70
N GLY A 240 -8.27 -10.05 10.53
CA GLY A 240 -6.96 -10.60 10.19
C GLY A 240 -5.97 -9.55 9.67
N LEU A 241 -4.70 -9.71 10.08
CA LEU A 241 -3.64 -8.75 9.76
C LEU A 241 -3.36 -8.70 8.24
N GLY A 242 -3.32 -9.87 7.57
CA GLY A 242 -3.07 -9.94 6.13
C GLY A 242 -4.06 -9.12 5.30
N VAL A 243 -5.36 -9.28 5.57
CA VAL A 243 -6.45 -8.56 4.90
C VAL A 243 -6.35 -7.05 5.12
N ARG A 244 -6.05 -6.62 6.35
CA ARG A 244 -5.93 -5.20 6.68
C ARG A 244 -4.68 -4.56 6.07
N VAL A 245 -3.58 -5.31 5.99
CA VAL A 245 -2.34 -4.84 5.36
C VAL A 245 -2.51 -4.74 3.84
N THR A 246 -3.06 -5.75 3.17
CA THR A 246 -3.30 -5.70 1.72
C THR A 246 -4.26 -4.57 1.35
N ALA A 247 -5.36 -4.43 2.08
CA ALA A 247 -6.31 -3.34 1.89
C ALA A 247 -5.68 -1.97 2.24
N GLY A 248 -4.85 -1.89 3.28
CA GLY A 248 -4.14 -0.66 3.63
C GLY A 248 -3.16 -0.20 2.55
N ILE A 249 -2.44 -1.13 1.92
CA ILE A 249 -1.56 -0.83 0.78
C ILE A 249 -2.41 -0.38 -0.42
N GLY A 250 -3.50 -1.09 -0.72
CA GLY A 250 -4.44 -0.73 -1.80
C GLY A 250 -5.03 0.67 -1.62
N LEU A 251 -5.49 0.99 -0.41
CA LEU A 251 -5.98 2.32 -0.03
C LEU A 251 -4.95 3.41 -0.32
N VAL A 252 -3.69 3.20 0.04
CA VAL A 252 -2.63 4.19 -0.17
C VAL A 252 -2.32 4.35 -1.65
N VAL A 253 -2.17 3.24 -2.39
CA VAL A 253 -1.85 3.26 -3.82
C VAL A 253 -3.00 3.86 -4.64
N MET A 254 -4.20 3.30 -4.51
CA MET A 254 -5.37 3.76 -5.25
C MET A 254 -5.84 5.15 -4.81
N GLY A 255 -5.78 5.44 -3.50
CA GLY A 255 -6.15 6.74 -2.97
C GLY A 255 -5.19 7.85 -3.38
N SER A 256 -3.88 7.60 -3.36
CA SER A 256 -2.89 8.58 -3.85
C SER A 256 -3.01 8.80 -5.35
N ALA A 257 -3.22 7.74 -6.14
CA ALA A 257 -3.46 7.85 -7.57
C ALA A 257 -4.73 8.68 -7.87
N ALA A 258 -5.83 8.42 -7.17
CA ALA A 258 -7.07 9.20 -7.31
C ALA A 258 -6.87 10.69 -6.99
N LEU A 259 -6.16 11.00 -5.90
CA LEU A 259 -5.84 12.38 -5.51
C LEU A 259 -4.94 13.08 -6.54
N LEU A 260 -3.94 12.38 -7.08
CA LEU A 260 -3.06 12.91 -8.12
C LEU A 260 -3.82 13.17 -9.42
N THR A 261 -4.73 12.26 -9.83
CA THR A 261 -5.60 12.47 -10.99
C THR A 261 -6.51 13.67 -10.78
N GLY A 262 -7.18 13.77 -9.64
CA GLY A 262 -8.04 14.93 -9.31
C GLY A 262 -7.27 16.25 -9.28
N LEU A 263 -6.06 16.25 -8.72
CA LEU A 263 -5.21 17.44 -8.67
C LEU A 263 -4.72 17.83 -10.07
N GLY A 264 -4.26 16.87 -10.87
CA GLY A 264 -3.83 17.11 -12.24
C GLY A 264 -4.93 17.76 -13.08
N GLU A 265 -6.11 17.15 -13.12
CA GLU A 265 -7.29 17.67 -13.83
C GLU A 265 -7.75 19.03 -13.31
N SER A 266 -7.64 19.28 -12.00
CA SER A 266 -7.97 20.57 -11.40
C SER A 266 -6.97 21.68 -11.79
N LEU A 267 -5.70 21.34 -11.97
CA LEU A 267 -4.64 22.28 -12.38
C LEU A 267 -4.68 22.59 -13.88
N THR A 268 -5.05 21.62 -14.71
CA THR A 268 -5.16 21.78 -16.17
C THR A 268 -6.50 22.31 -16.65
N ALA A 269 -7.49 22.48 -15.77
CA ALA A 269 -8.79 23.02 -16.14
C ALA A 269 -8.70 24.46 -16.69
N ASP A 270 -9.31 24.69 -17.85
CA ASP A 270 -9.30 25.98 -18.56
C ASP A 270 -10.15 27.07 -17.89
N GLY A 271 -10.98 26.71 -16.91
CA GLY A 271 -11.87 27.65 -16.22
C GLY A 271 -12.59 27.05 -15.02
N PRO A 272 -13.35 27.87 -14.26
CA PRO A 272 -13.94 27.48 -12.99
C PRO A 272 -14.93 26.33 -13.13
N LEU A 273 -15.76 26.32 -14.20
CA LEU A 273 -16.71 25.25 -14.46
C LEU A 273 -16.01 23.92 -14.78
N GLY A 274 -14.88 23.95 -15.49
CA GLY A 274 -14.06 22.75 -15.76
C GLY A 274 -13.42 22.18 -14.50
N ALA A 275 -13.05 23.05 -13.55
CA ALA A 275 -12.44 22.66 -12.28
C ALA A 275 -13.44 22.07 -11.27
N VAL A 276 -14.77 22.21 -11.48
CA VAL A 276 -15.79 21.70 -10.53
C VAL A 276 -15.74 20.19 -10.41
N LEU A 277 -15.69 19.45 -11.52
CA LEU A 277 -15.74 17.99 -11.48
C LEU A 277 -14.50 17.36 -10.82
N PRO A 278 -13.25 17.78 -11.14
CA PRO A 278 -12.06 17.36 -10.39
C PRO A 278 -12.11 17.81 -8.92
N GLY A 279 -12.64 19.01 -8.66
CA GLY A 279 -12.84 19.52 -7.30
C GLY A 279 -13.79 18.64 -6.49
N LEU A 280 -14.88 18.15 -7.10
CA LEU A 280 -15.81 17.21 -6.45
C LEU A 280 -15.12 15.89 -6.11
N LEU A 281 -14.28 15.35 -6.99
CA LEU A 281 -13.50 14.15 -6.71
C LEU A 281 -12.53 14.35 -5.52
N LEU A 282 -11.82 15.47 -5.48
CA LEU A 282 -10.93 15.79 -4.36
C LEU A 282 -11.70 16.01 -3.05
N LEU A 283 -12.88 16.63 -3.13
CA LEU A 283 -13.73 16.85 -1.96
C LEU A 283 -14.31 15.54 -1.43
N THR A 284 -14.77 14.62 -2.29
CA THR A 284 -15.24 13.31 -1.85
C THR A 284 -14.11 12.48 -1.27
N ALA A 285 -12.90 12.56 -1.82
CA ALA A 285 -11.71 11.96 -1.23
C ALA A 285 -11.39 12.54 0.16
N ALA A 286 -11.54 13.87 0.34
CA ALA A 286 -11.37 14.51 1.64
C ALA A 286 -12.38 14.01 2.68
N VAL A 287 -13.66 13.93 2.30
CA VAL A 287 -14.73 13.43 3.17
C VAL A 287 -14.50 11.96 3.54
N ALA A 288 -14.10 11.12 2.58
CA ALA A 288 -13.79 9.72 2.83
C ALA A 288 -12.59 9.53 3.77
N ALA A 289 -11.50 10.28 3.54
CA ALA A 289 -10.32 10.25 4.41
C ALA A 289 -10.65 10.70 5.84
N LEU A 290 -11.49 11.73 5.99
CA LEU A 290 -11.96 12.20 7.29
C LEU A 290 -12.86 11.15 7.97
N ALA A 291 -13.82 10.56 7.25
CA ALA A 291 -14.68 9.51 7.79
C ALA A 291 -13.87 8.29 8.25
N GLY A 292 -12.82 7.91 7.52
CA GLY A 292 -11.88 6.88 7.93
C GLY A 292 -11.09 7.26 9.18
N ALA A 293 -10.62 8.51 9.25
CA ALA A 293 -9.87 9.04 10.40
C ALA A 293 -10.67 9.02 11.71
N TRP A 294 -12.00 9.14 11.66
CA TRP A 294 -12.87 9.04 12.84
C TRP A 294 -12.88 7.65 13.47
N ARG A 295 -12.63 6.60 12.67
CA ARG A 295 -12.66 5.20 13.11
C ARG A 295 -11.25 4.60 13.26
N ALA A 296 -10.24 5.28 12.75
CA ALA A 296 -8.86 4.79 12.73
C ALA A 296 -8.11 5.03 14.07
N PRO A 297 -7.10 4.21 14.39
CA PRO A 297 -6.18 4.49 15.49
C PRO A 297 -5.48 5.85 15.35
N SER A 298 -4.99 6.42 16.45
CA SER A 298 -4.48 7.80 16.54
C SER A 298 -3.50 8.21 15.43
N GLY A 299 -2.53 7.36 15.08
CA GLY A 299 -1.55 7.66 14.03
C GLY A 299 -2.17 7.74 12.62
N TYR A 300 -3.02 6.78 12.26
CA TYR A 300 -3.73 6.77 10.99
C TYR A 300 -4.78 7.88 10.92
N ALA A 301 -5.42 8.22 12.04
CA ALA A 301 -6.37 9.33 12.12
C ALA A 301 -5.70 10.68 11.83
N GLN A 302 -4.46 10.87 12.28
CA GLN A 302 -3.68 12.08 11.99
C GLN A 302 -3.31 12.17 10.50
N LEU A 303 -2.84 11.07 9.89
CA LEU A 303 -2.54 11.03 8.46
C LEU A 303 -3.81 11.26 7.62
N GLY A 304 -4.92 10.61 7.95
CA GLY A 304 -6.20 10.79 7.27
C GLY A 304 -6.72 12.23 7.39
N GLY A 305 -6.55 12.87 8.55
CA GLY A 305 -6.86 14.29 8.73
C GLY A 305 -5.99 15.21 7.89
N ALA A 306 -4.70 14.92 7.74
CA ALA A 306 -3.80 15.69 6.88
C ALA A 306 -4.16 15.56 5.40
N VAL A 307 -4.39 14.33 4.93
CA VAL A 307 -4.85 14.05 3.56
C VAL A 307 -6.19 14.75 3.29
N ALA A 308 -7.15 14.67 4.22
CA ALA A 308 -8.43 15.35 4.09
C ALA A 308 -8.29 16.87 3.99
N GLY A 309 -7.43 17.48 4.83
CA GLY A 309 -7.18 18.91 4.79
C GLY A 309 -6.57 19.37 3.45
N LEU A 310 -5.53 18.66 2.98
CA LEU A 310 -4.88 18.99 1.70
C LEU A 310 -5.82 18.78 0.51
N ALA A 311 -6.58 17.69 0.48
CA ALA A 311 -7.56 17.42 -0.57
C ALA A 311 -8.69 18.46 -0.58
N ALA A 312 -9.17 18.91 0.59
CA ALA A 312 -10.16 19.97 0.68
C ALA A 312 -9.63 21.33 0.18
N VAL A 313 -8.38 21.68 0.52
CA VAL A 313 -7.72 22.90 0.02
C VAL A 313 -7.53 22.82 -1.50
N ALA A 314 -7.09 21.66 -2.02
CA ALA A 314 -6.94 21.45 -3.45
C ALA A 314 -8.29 21.55 -4.19
N ALA A 315 -9.36 20.97 -3.62
CA ALA A 315 -10.70 21.02 -4.18
C ALA A 315 -11.24 22.45 -4.31
N VAL A 316 -11.25 23.20 -3.20
CA VAL A 316 -11.79 24.57 -3.17
C VAL A 316 -10.86 25.55 -3.89
N GLY A 317 -9.55 25.45 -3.59
CA GLY A 317 -8.54 26.32 -4.18
C GLY A 317 -8.41 26.12 -5.68
N GLY A 318 -8.56 24.90 -6.19
CA GLY A 318 -8.53 24.62 -7.63
C GLY A 318 -9.64 25.33 -8.42
N VAL A 319 -10.87 25.32 -7.89
CA VAL A 319 -12.01 26.02 -8.52
C VAL A 319 -11.83 27.54 -8.47
N VAL A 320 -11.43 28.08 -7.33
CA VAL A 320 -11.22 29.53 -7.17
C VAL A 320 -10.02 30.00 -8.00
N ARG A 321 -8.93 29.22 -8.05
CA ARG A 321 -7.73 29.50 -8.85
C ARG A 321 -8.08 29.69 -10.33
N ALA A 322 -8.97 28.85 -10.86
CA ALA A 322 -9.37 28.92 -12.27
C ALA A 322 -10.18 30.19 -12.62
N ALA A 323 -10.66 30.95 -11.62
CA ALA A 323 -11.38 32.20 -11.81
C ALA A 323 -10.50 33.46 -11.67
N VAL A 324 -9.23 33.33 -11.26
CA VAL A 324 -8.38 34.48 -10.87
C VAL A 324 -7.07 34.48 -11.66
N PRO A 325 -6.49 35.66 -11.97
CA PRO A 325 -5.18 35.74 -12.64
C PRO A 325 -4.05 35.01 -11.90
N GLY A 326 -3.03 34.59 -12.65
CA GLY A 326 -1.90 33.78 -12.16
C GLY A 326 -1.23 34.30 -10.88
N ALA A 327 -1.10 35.62 -10.73
CA ALA A 327 -0.50 36.25 -9.56
C ALA A 327 -1.23 35.93 -8.23
N TRP A 328 -2.51 35.59 -8.29
CA TRP A 328 -3.35 35.30 -7.11
C TRP A 328 -3.50 33.82 -6.81
N HIS A 329 -2.92 32.92 -7.61
CA HIS A 329 -3.07 31.48 -7.41
C HIS A 329 -2.59 31.02 -6.03
N VAL A 330 -1.41 31.48 -5.60
CA VAL A 330 -0.84 31.14 -4.28
C VAL A 330 -1.64 31.77 -3.12
N PRO A 331 -2.01 33.07 -3.15
CA PRO A 331 -2.91 33.66 -2.17
C PRO A 331 -4.25 32.91 -2.00
N VAL A 332 -4.84 32.42 -3.08
CA VAL A 332 -6.10 31.65 -3.03
C VAL A 332 -5.92 30.36 -2.23
N TYR A 333 -4.90 29.55 -2.54
CA TYR A 333 -4.62 28.34 -1.77
C TYR A 333 -4.26 28.63 -0.32
N LEU A 334 -3.53 29.73 -0.06
CA LEU A 334 -3.21 30.17 1.31
C LEU A 334 -4.49 30.52 2.10
N LEU A 335 -5.42 31.27 1.51
CA LEU A 335 -6.71 31.58 2.14
C LEU A 335 -7.52 30.32 2.43
N CYS A 336 -7.56 29.37 1.50
CA CYS A 336 -8.18 28.05 1.73
C CYS A 336 -7.50 27.29 2.88
N GLY A 337 -6.16 27.32 2.95
CA GLY A 337 -5.39 26.71 4.02
C GLY A 337 -5.64 27.34 5.39
N LEU A 338 -5.80 28.67 5.45
CA LEU A 338 -6.17 29.40 6.67
C LEU A 338 -7.61 29.11 7.10
N ALA A 339 -8.53 28.96 6.13
CA ALA A 339 -9.92 28.61 6.41
C ALA A 339 -10.05 27.25 7.15
N LEU A 340 -9.12 26.32 6.94
CA LEU A 340 -9.08 25.05 7.69
C LEU A 340 -8.97 25.25 9.21
N LEU A 341 -8.37 26.34 9.69
CA LEU A 341 -8.26 26.64 11.12
C LEU A 341 -9.64 26.87 11.76
N SER A 342 -10.60 27.37 10.99
CA SER A 342 -11.99 27.50 11.45
C SER A 342 -12.68 26.14 11.55
N VAL A 343 -12.38 25.21 10.63
CA VAL A 343 -12.94 23.85 10.59
C VAL A 343 -12.46 23.01 11.78
N VAL A 344 -11.22 23.23 12.26
CA VAL A 344 -10.70 22.54 13.46
C VAL A 344 -11.45 22.95 14.74
N ARG A 345 -12.16 24.09 14.73
CA ARG A 345 -13.06 24.46 15.83
C ARG A 345 -14.36 23.65 15.84
N ALA A 346 -14.65 22.91 14.77
CA ALA A 346 -15.75 21.96 14.72
C ALA A 346 -15.45 20.68 15.53
N ARG A 347 -16.47 19.85 15.75
CA ARG A 347 -16.39 18.60 16.55
C ARG A 347 -15.56 17.51 15.85
N LEU A 348 -14.25 17.70 15.75
CA LEU A 348 -13.32 16.71 15.22
C LEU A 348 -12.61 15.95 16.35
N PRO A 349 -12.33 14.65 16.20
CA PRO A 349 -11.44 13.95 17.11
C PRO A 349 -10.06 14.61 17.08
N ARG A 350 -9.46 14.80 18.26
CA ARG A 350 -8.23 15.60 18.45
C ARG A 350 -7.08 15.20 17.51
N THR A 351 -6.93 13.91 17.23
CA THR A 351 -5.88 13.37 16.34
C THR A 351 -6.09 13.74 14.88
N ALA A 352 -7.33 13.62 14.37
CA ALA A 352 -7.67 14.07 13.03
C ALA A 352 -7.56 15.60 12.90
N GLY A 353 -7.98 16.34 13.93
CA GLY A 353 -7.80 17.79 14.00
C GLY A 353 -6.34 18.23 13.91
N ARG A 354 -5.41 17.54 14.60
CA ARG A 354 -3.97 17.76 14.44
C ARG A 354 -3.49 17.51 13.01
N GLY A 355 -4.01 16.48 12.34
CA GLY A 355 -3.76 16.23 10.92
C GLY A 355 -4.16 17.40 10.03
N VAL A 356 -5.37 17.92 10.22
CA VAL A 356 -5.87 19.10 9.48
C VAL A 356 -5.01 20.34 9.75
N LEU A 357 -4.55 20.54 11.00
CA LEU A 357 -3.62 21.62 11.34
C LEU A 357 -2.26 21.46 10.64
N LEU A 358 -1.74 20.23 10.53
CA LEU A 358 -0.52 19.96 9.76
C LEU A 358 -0.69 20.26 8.28
N ALA A 359 -1.86 19.94 7.71
CA ALA A 359 -2.18 20.32 6.33
C ALA A 359 -2.21 21.85 6.15
N SER A 360 -2.86 22.57 7.06
CA SER A 360 -2.87 24.04 7.07
C SER A 360 -1.45 24.61 7.17
N GLY A 361 -0.65 24.11 8.10
CA GLY A 361 0.75 24.51 8.26
C GLY A 361 1.61 24.21 7.03
N ALA A 362 1.39 23.08 6.35
CA ALA A 362 2.08 22.73 5.12
C ALA A 362 1.73 23.68 3.96
N VAL A 363 0.46 24.07 3.83
CA VAL A 363 0.02 25.06 2.82
C VAL A 363 0.65 26.43 3.10
N VAL A 364 0.66 26.87 4.36
CA VAL A 364 1.29 28.13 4.77
C VAL A 364 2.80 28.11 4.51
N ALA A 365 3.48 27.02 4.89
CA ALA A 365 4.91 26.86 4.64
C ALA A 365 5.23 26.86 3.13
N GLY A 366 4.43 26.16 2.33
CA GLY A 366 4.57 26.16 0.86
C GLY A 366 4.40 27.55 0.25
N ALA A 367 3.40 28.31 0.71
CA ALA A 367 3.19 29.69 0.28
C ALA A 367 4.37 30.61 0.67
N LEU A 368 4.95 30.41 1.86
CA LEU A 368 6.12 31.17 2.32
C LEU A 368 7.36 30.88 1.48
N VAL A 369 7.63 29.59 1.19
CA VAL A 369 8.74 29.18 0.32
C VAL A 369 8.58 29.78 -1.07
N TRP A 370 7.35 29.82 -1.60
CA TRP A 370 7.07 30.45 -2.89
C TRP A 370 7.30 31.97 -2.89
N ALA A 371 7.01 32.66 -1.79
CA ALA A 371 7.21 34.11 -1.67
C ALA A 371 8.69 34.49 -1.47
N LEU A 372 9.53 33.56 -1.01
CA LEU A 372 10.91 33.82 -0.60
C LEU A 372 11.79 34.41 -1.71
N PRO A 373 11.77 33.94 -2.98
CA PRO A 373 12.55 34.54 -4.06
C PRO A 373 12.14 35.98 -4.36
N GLY A 374 10.84 36.29 -4.33
CA GLY A 374 10.33 37.64 -4.57
C GLY A 374 10.75 38.60 -3.45
N VAL A 375 10.64 38.15 -2.19
CA VAL A 375 11.10 38.93 -1.03
C VAL A 375 12.62 39.11 -1.06
N ALA A 376 13.38 38.08 -1.41
CA ALA A 376 14.83 38.17 -1.55
C ALA A 376 15.23 39.16 -2.67
N ALA A 377 14.55 39.13 -3.82
CA ALA A 377 14.80 40.08 -4.90
C ALA A 377 14.49 41.53 -4.48
N VAL A 378 13.41 41.77 -3.74
CA VAL A 378 13.07 43.11 -3.22
C VAL A 378 14.07 43.59 -2.17
N LEU A 379 14.55 42.71 -1.29
CA LEU A 379 15.51 43.05 -0.25
C LEU A 379 16.94 43.24 -0.78
N LEU A 380 17.34 42.47 -1.80
CA LEU A 380 18.68 42.51 -2.40
C LEU A 380 18.79 43.46 -3.60
N GLY A 381 17.68 43.82 -4.24
CA GLY A 381 17.64 44.78 -5.36
C GLY A 381 18.30 46.12 -5.04
N PRO A 382 18.06 46.75 -3.87
CA PRO A 382 18.76 47.96 -3.47
C PRO A 382 20.28 47.79 -3.35
N VAL A 383 20.76 46.61 -2.97
CA VAL A 383 22.20 46.32 -2.84
C VAL A 383 22.84 46.20 -4.23
N GLN A 384 22.13 45.66 -5.22
CA GLN A 384 22.58 45.63 -6.61
C GLN A 384 22.65 47.02 -7.23
N LEU A 385 21.67 47.89 -6.93
CA LEU A 385 21.71 49.29 -7.37
C LEU A 385 22.88 50.07 -6.77
N VAL A 386 23.23 49.81 -5.51
CA VAL A 386 24.44 50.40 -4.89
C VAL A 386 25.70 49.85 -5.57
N ALA A 387 25.76 48.55 -5.88
CA ALA A 387 26.90 47.97 -6.60
C ALA A 387 27.08 48.58 -8.01
N GLU A 388 25.99 48.86 -8.73
CA GLU A 388 26.04 49.51 -10.05
C GLU A 388 26.48 50.98 -9.97
N VAL A 389 26.07 51.73 -8.95
CA VAL A 389 26.52 53.12 -8.74
C VAL A 389 28.02 53.20 -8.45
N TRP A 390 28.58 52.19 -7.78
CA TRP A 390 30.01 52.10 -7.48
C TRP A 390 30.83 51.35 -8.54
N ALA A 391 30.20 50.79 -9.58
CA ALA A 391 30.89 50.10 -10.67
C ALA A 391 31.64 51.05 -11.63
N GLY A 392 31.50 52.37 -11.44
CA GLY A 392 32.16 53.38 -12.27
C GLY A 392 31.45 53.60 -13.61
N ALA A 393 31.74 54.74 -14.25
CA ALA A 393 31.22 55.02 -15.59
C ALA A 393 31.79 54.01 -16.59
N PRO A 394 30.98 53.50 -17.55
CA PRO A 394 31.46 52.53 -18.53
C PRO A 394 32.67 53.10 -19.29
N ASP A 395 33.72 52.29 -19.47
CA ASP A 395 35.03 52.66 -20.07
C ASP A 395 34.98 53.11 -21.55
N GLY A 396 33.78 53.36 -22.09
CA GLY A 396 33.60 53.93 -23.41
C GLY A 396 32.15 53.85 -23.91
N PHE A 397 31.89 54.57 -25.00
CA PHE A 397 30.58 54.69 -25.66
C PHE A 397 29.94 53.33 -26.02
N ARG A 398 30.75 52.30 -26.32
CA ARG A 398 30.25 50.93 -26.57
C ARG A 398 29.76 50.21 -25.32
N GLY A 399 30.34 50.47 -24.15
CA GLY A 399 29.88 49.90 -22.88
C GLY A 399 28.58 50.53 -22.37
N ALA A 400 28.30 51.77 -22.77
CA ALA A 400 27.07 52.48 -22.40
C ALA A 400 25.83 52.03 -23.18
N LEU A 401 26.00 51.35 -24.32
CA LEU A 401 24.90 50.90 -25.15
C LEU A 401 24.38 49.49 -24.79
N GLY A 402 25.01 48.81 -23.83
CA GLY A 402 24.65 47.44 -23.42
C GLY A 402 24.81 46.46 -24.58
N GLU A 403 25.90 45.70 -24.63
CA GLU A 403 26.01 44.65 -25.65
C GLU A 403 24.84 43.66 -25.53
N ALA A 404 24.29 43.31 -26.70
CA ALA A 404 23.10 42.49 -26.92
C ALA A 404 23.26 41.02 -26.51
#